data_AF-E2Q3S8-F1
#
_entry.id   AF-E2Q3S8-F1
#
_cell.length_a   1.000
_cell.length_b   1.000
_cell.length_c   1.000
_cell.angle_alpha   90.00
_cell.angle_beta   90.00
_cell.angle_gamma   90.00
#
_symmetry.space_group_name_H-M   'P 1'
#
loop_
_entity.id
_entity.type
_entity.pdbx_description
1 polymer ?
#
loop_
_entity_poly.entity_id
_entity_poly.type
_entity_poly.pdbx_seq_one_letter_code
_entity_poly.pdbx_strand_id
1 'polypeptide(L)'
;MDAARGVVENTPSPLRPRGGARTWPEERLNSDRPGASHAPPAYKEASAVPHVLVLNASYEPLGVVPLRRALVLVLENKALCLEESGAFLHSATRIIAAPSVVRLKRFVRVPYRGPVPLTRKALFARDGGRCMYCGGVATSVDHVIPRSRGGQHAWDNVVAACRHCNHVKADRQLRELGWRLRHQPAPPSGLAWRIIGTGHRDPRWLPYLQPYGAEDAMARIDGISA
;
A
#
# COMPACT_ATOMS: atom_id res chain seq x y z
N MET A 1 -60.93 38.90 6.15
CA MET A 1 -60.10 38.22 5.15
C MET A 1 -58.92 37.63 5.94
N ASP A 2 -58.86 36.39 6.38
CA ASP A 2 -59.63 35.18 6.10
C ASP A 2 -59.49 34.12 7.22
N ALA A 3 -60.52 33.26 7.28
CA ALA A 3 -60.78 31.96 7.94
C ALA A 3 -59.64 31.18 8.66
N ALA A 4 -59.84 30.76 9.93
CA ALA A 4 -60.42 29.48 10.43
C ALA A 4 -59.44 28.27 10.37
N ARG A 5 -58.82 27.82 11.48
CA ARG A 5 -59.28 26.84 12.50
C ARG A 5 -59.88 25.53 11.94
N GLY A 6 -59.16 24.42 12.16
CA GLY A 6 -59.65 23.04 12.10
C GLY A 6 -58.67 22.09 12.79
N VAL A 7 -59.12 21.48 13.89
CA VAL A 7 -58.38 20.64 14.84
C VAL A 7 -58.44 19.17 14.41
N VAL A 8 -57.39 18.39 14.65
CA VAL A 8 -57.48 16.95 14.91
C VAL A 8 -56.39 16.54 15.90
N GLU A 9 -56.81 16.16 17.11
CA GLU A 9 -56.00 15.49 18.13
C GLU A 9 -55.88 14.00 17.81
N ASN A 10 -54.73 13.39 18.13
CA ASN A 10 -54.71 12.00 18.59
C ASN A 10 -53.47 11.72 19.45
N THR A 11 -53.74 11.30 20.69
CA THR A 11 -52.82 11.02 21.80
C THR A 11 -52.48 9.50 21.83
N PRO A 12 -51.77 8.95 22.86
CA PRO A 12 -50.33 8.97 23.12
C PRO A 12 -49.70 7.55 23.09
N SER A 13 -48.37 7.44 23.22
CA SER A 13 -47.83 6.32 24.01
C SER A 13 -46.42 6.55 24.58
N PRO A 14 -46.15 6.09 25.83
CA PRO A 14 -44.97 6.46 26.59
C PRO A 14 -43.82 5.44 26.55
N LEU A 15 -42.67 5.96 26.97
CA LEU A 15 -41.34 5.35 27.11
C LEU A 15 -41.31 4.04 27.93
N ARG A 16 -40.35 3.17 27.62
CA ARG A 16 -39.89 2.07 28.50
C ARG A 16 -38.35 2.09 28.71
N PRO A 17 -37.85 1.72 29.91
CA PRO A 17 -36.42 1.70 30.25
C PRO A 17 -35.78 0.29 30.33
N ARG A 18 -34.43 0.33 30.46
CA ARG A 18 -33.34 -0.60 30.88
C ARG A 18 -33.62 -2.03 31.44
N GLY A 19 -32.61 -2.91 31.23
CA GLY A 19 -32.31 -4.16 31.97
C GLY A 19 -32.46 -5.41 31.07
N GLY A 20 -31.68 -6.49 31.11
CA GLY A 20 -30.70 -7.05 32.05
C GLY A 20 -30.45 -8.51 31.62
N ALA A 21 -29.34 -9.08 32.07
CA ALA A 21 -28.76 -10.38 31.69
C ALA A 21 -29.71 -11.59 31.66
N ARG A 22 -29.41 -12.57 30.78
CA ARG A 22 -29.80 -13.98 30.98
C ARG A 22 -28.68 -14.94 30.58
N THR A 23 -28.55 -15.92 31.45
CA THR A 23 -27.50 -16.91 31.69
C THR A 23 -27.56 -18.10 30.73
N TRP A 24 -26.41 -18.69 30.40
CA TRP A 24 -26.32 -19.99 29.73
C TRP A 24 -26.46 -21.12 30.76
N PRO A 25 -27.26 -22.17 30.51
CA PRO A 25 -27.30 -23.33 31.39
C PRO A 25 -26.21 -24.34 30.99
N GLU A 26 -25.36 -24.68 31.95
CA GLU A 26 -24.62 -25.95 31.96
C GLU A 26 -25.60 -27.05 32.40
N GLU A 27 -25.68 -28.17 31.66
CA GLU A 27 -24.97 -29.41 32.01
C GLU A 27 -25.61 -30.68 31.36
N ARG A 28 -24.71 -31.63 31.06
CA ARG A 28 -24.86 -33.11 31.06
C ARG A 28 -25.25 -33.90 29.79
N LEU A 29 -24.19 -34.38 29.12
CA LEU A 29 -23.81 -35.78 28.79
C LEU A 29 -24.89 -36.74 28.21
N ASN A 30 -24.67 -37.32 27.02
CA ASN A 30 -23.97 -38.61 26.87
C ASN A 30 -23.70 -39.05 25.40
N SER A 31 -22.54 -39.72 25.25
CA SER A 31 -22.07 -40.79 24.33
C SER A 31 -22.60 -41.03 22.90
N ASP A 32 -21.64 -41.42 22.05
CA ASP A 32 -21.71 -42.22 20.81
C ASP A 32 -21.78 -41.52 19.44
N ARG A 33 -20.60 -41.16 18.88
CA ARG A 33 -20.24 -41.43 17.47
C ARG A 33 -18.72 -41.53 17.28
N PRO A 34 -18.19 -42.64 16.73
CA PRO A 34 -16.84 -42.70 16.19
C PRO A 34 -16.84 -42.23 14.73
N GLY A 35 -15.89 -41.37 14.37
CA GLY A 35 -15.56 -41.11 12.96
C GLY A 35 -15.74 -39.66 12.50
N ALA A 36 -14.71 -39.18 11.80
CA ALA A 36 -14.58 -37.92 11.07
C ALA A 36 -14.00 -36.72 11.84
N SER A 37 -12.77 -36.89 12.35
CA SER A 37 -11.83 -35.77 12.48
C SER A 37 -11.34 -35.31 11.09
N HIS A 38 -12.23 -34.69 10.32
CA HIS A 38 -11.83 -33.79 9.24
C HIS A 38 -12.41 -32.42 9.56
N ALA A 39 -11.80 -31.79 10.56
CA ALA A 39 -11.81 -30.34 10.61
C ALA A 39 -11.34 -29.85 9.22
N PRO A 40 -12.11 -29.01 8.51
CA PRO A 40 -11.61 -28.39 7.29
C PRO A 40 -10.28 -27.72 7.67
N PRO A 41 -9.19 -27.94 6.90
CA PRO A 41 -7.93 -27.31 7.23
C PRO A 41 -8.19 -25.82 7.33
N ALA A 42 -7.83 -25.24 8.48
CA ALA A 42 -7.85 -23.81 8.70
C ALA A 42 -7.21 -23.17 7.47
N TYR A 43 -8.00 -22.46 6.66
CA TYR A 43 -7.45 -21.66 5.60
C TYR A 43 -6.59 -20.64 6.33
N LYS A 44 -5.27 -20.87 6.38
CA LYS A 44 -4.34 -19.78 6.62
C LYS A 44 -4.72 -18.78 5.54
N GLU A 45 -5.26 -17.64 5.95
CA GLU A 45 -5.58 -16.52 5.07
C GLU A 45 -4.49 -16.47 4.02
N ALA A 46 -4.89 -16.71 2.77
CA ALA A 46 -3.97 -16.64 1.66
C ALA A 46 -3.21 -15.33 1.85
N SER A 47 -1.89 -15.41 2.05
CA SER A 47 -1.03 -14.24 2.03
C SER A 47 -1.38 -13.52 0.74
N ALA A 48 -2.23 -12.49 0.86
CA ALA A 48 -2.86 -11.92 -0.31
C ALA A 48 -1.69 -11.33 -1.07
N VAL A 49 -1.49 -11.78 -2.31
CA VAL A 49 -0.48 -11.20 -3.18
C VAL A 49 -1.24 -10.26 -4.10
N PRO A 50 -1.54 -9.02 -3.65
CA PRO A 50 -2.41 -8.13 -4.41
C PRO A 50 -1.74 -7.66 -5.70
N HIS A 51 -0.42 -7.79 -5.83
CA HIS A 51 0.37 -7.13 -6.86
C HIS A 51 1.38 -8.09 -7.48
N VAL A 52 1.58 -7.94 -8.78
CA VAL A 52 2.40 -8.83 -9.63
C VAL A 52 3.32 -7.97 -10.49
N LEU A 53 4.59 -8.34 -10.56
CA LEU A 53 5.57 -7.69 -11.42
C LEU A 53 5.35 -8.13 -12.88
N VAL A 54 5.24 -7.14 -13.78
CA VAL A 54 5.13 -7.38 -15.22
C VAL A 54 6.45 -7.03 -15.89
N LEU A 55 7.01 -8.01 -16.58
CA LEU A 55 8.20 -7.89 -17.41
C LEU A 55 7.81 -7.84 -18.89
N ASN A 56 8.62 -7.13 -19.66
CA ASN A 56 8.58 -7.14 -21.11
C ASN A 56 9.08 -8.50 -21.63
N ALA A 57 8.88 -8.77 -22.93
CA ALA A 57 9.44 -9.96 -23.57
C ALA A 57 10.98 -10.03 -23.43
N SER A 58 11.65 -8.88 -23.33
CA SER A 58 13.09 -8.70 -23.08
C SER A 58 13.51 -8.82 -21.60
N TYR A 59 12.61 -9.19 -20.69
CA TYR A 59 12.83 -9.18 -19.22
C TYR A 59 12.98 -7.80 -18.58
N GLU A 60 12.84 -6.71 -19.35
CA GLU A 60 12.77 -5.38 -18.78
C GLU A 60 11.53 -5.19 -17.91
N PRO A 61 11.66 -4.65 -16.68
CA PRO A 61 10.52 -4.41 -15.82
C PRO A 61 9.64 -3.27 -16.37
N LEU A 62 8.38 -3.58 -16.63
CA LEU A 62 7.39 -2.61 -17.13
C LEU A 62 6.65 -1.92 -15.99
N GLY A 63 6.37 -2.65 -14.91
CA GLY A 63 5.70 -2.12 -13.73
C GLY A 63 4.97 -3.19 -12.94
N VAL A 64 4.13 -2.75 -12.02
CA VAL A 64 3.36 -3.62 -11.12
C VAL A 64 1.88 -3.50 -11.45
N VAL A 65 1.17 -4.62 -11.51
CA VAL A 65 -0.28 -4.66 -11.75
C VAL A 65 -0.99 -5.45 -10.66
N PRO A 66 -2.30 -5.22 -10.43
CA PRO A 66 -3.08 -6.05 -9.54
C PRO A 66 -3.12 -7.52 -10.02
N LEU A 67 -3.18 -8.46 -9.08
CA LEU A 67 -3.25 -9.90 -9.35
C LEU A 67 -4.30 -10.26 -10.40
N ARG A 68 -5.51 -9.69 -10.28
CA ARG A 68 -6.59 -9.91 -11.25
C ARG A 68 -6.17 -9.61 -12.70
N ARG A 69 -5.42 -8.51 -12.90
CA ARG A 69 -4.96 -8.11 -14.25
C ARG A 69 -3.87 -9.07 -14.75
N ALA A 70 -2.94 -9.48 -13.90
CA ALA A 70 -1.92 -10.46 -14.27
C ALA A 70 -2.53 -11.81 -14.64
N LEU A 71 -3.51 -12.29 -13.88
CA LEU A 71 -4.24 -13.53 -14.18
C LEU A 71 -4.92 -13.50 -15.54
N VAL A 72 -5.60 -12.39 -15.86
CA VAL A 72 -6.21 -12.22 -17.20
C VAL A 72 -5.15 -12.34 -18.28
N LEU A 73 -3.97 -11.73 -18.12
CA LEU A 73 -2.89 -11.83 -19.12
C LEU A 73 -2.39 -13.27 -19.30
N VAL A 74 -2.29 -14.05 -18.22
CA VAL A 74 -1.84 -15.45 -18.25
C VAL A 74 -2.92 -16.35 -18.88
N LEU A 75 -4.17 -16.23 -18.45
CA LEU A 75 -5.29 -17.03 -18.96
C LEU A 75 -5.58 -16.76 -20.44
N GLU A 76 -5.40 -15.51 -20.88
CA GLU A 76 -5.49 -15.11 -22.28
C GLU A 76 -4.26 -15.50 -23.12
N ASN A 77 -3.31 -16.23 -22.54
CA ASN A 77 -2.08 -16.68 -23.18
C ASN A 77 -1.18 -15.53 -23.69
N LYS A 78 -1.34 -14.32 -23.13
CA LYS A 78 -0.58 -13.10 -23.48
C LYS A 78 0.70 -12.95 -22.65
N ALA A 79 0.74 -13.58 -21.48
CA ALA A 79 1.88 -13.59 -20.58
C ALA A 79 2.21 -15.01 -20.09
N LEU A 80 3.47 -15.23 -19.71
CA LEU A 80 3.96 -16.42 -19.03
C LEU A 80 4.14 -16.11 -17.54
N CYS A 81 3.72 -17.02 -16.66
CA CYS A 81 4.07 -16.97 -15.25
C CYS A 81 5.52 -17.43 -15.08
N LEU A 82 6.36 -16.59 -14.48
CA LEU A 82 7.76 -16.94 -14.18
C LEU A 82 7.93 -17.35 -12.72
N GLU A 83 7.23 -16.66 -11.82
CA GLU A 83 7.28 -16.93 -10.38
C GLU A 83 5.87 -17.03 -9.83
N GLU A 84 5.64 -18.01 -8.96
CA GLU A 84 4.41 -18.16 -8.22
C GLU A 84 4.54 -17.54 -6.83
N SER A 85 3.45 -16.96 -6.35
CA SER A 85 3.41 -16.29 -5.05
C SER A 85 3.25 -17.25 -3.86
N GLY A 86 2.91 -18.52 -4.13
CA GLY A 86 2.53 -19.52 -3.14
C GLY A 86 1.06 -19.44 -2.69
N ALA A 87 0.32 -18.40 -3.11
CA ALA A 87 -1.13 -18.34 -2.93
C ALA A 87 -1.85 -19.07 -4.08
N PHE A 88 -3.04 -19.57 -3.78
CA PHE A 88 -3.90 -20.25 -4.76
C PHE A 88 -5.22 -19.51 -4.93
N LEU A 89 -5.72 -19.49 -6.16
CA LEU A 89 -6.99 -18.91 -6.56
C LEU A 89 -7.94 -20.02 -6.95
N HIS A 90 -9.16 -19.93 -6.45
CA HIS A 90 -10.18 -20.94 -6.68
C HIS A 90 -11.24 -20.42 -7.65
N SER A 91 -11.63 -21.29 -8.57
CA SER A 91 -12.85 -21.17 -9.36
C SER A 91 -13.74 -22.37 -9.06
N ALA A 92 -14.97 -22.37 -9.56
CA ALA A 92 -15.89 -23.49 -9.37
C ALA A 92 -15.31 -24.84 -9.83
N THR A 93 -14.39 -24.83 -10.80
CA THR A 93 -13.87 -26.05 -11.43
C THR A 93 -12.35 -26.19 -11.43
N ARG A 94 -11.60 -25.17 -10.97
CA ARG A 94 -10.13 -25.13 -11.08
C ARG A 94 -9.48 -24.40 -9.93
N ILE A 95 -8.26 -24.83 -9.60
CA ILE A 95 -7.34 -24.15 -8.68
C ILE A 95 -6.16 -23.65 -9.52
N ILE A 96 -5.80 -22.37 -9.37
CA ILE A 96 -4.76 -21.70 -10.15
C ILE A 96 -3.77 -21.06 -9.19
N ALA A 97 -2.48 -21.33 -9.34
CA ALA A 97 -1.45 -20.65 -8.57
C ALA A 97 -1.43 -19.16 -8.91
N ALA A 98 -1.40 -18.31 -7.89
CA ALA A 98 -1.35 -16.87 -8.07
C ALA A 98 0.07 -16.44 -8.52
N PRO A 99 0.23 -15.78 -9.68
CA PRO A 99 1.54 -15.32 -10.13
C PRO A 99 2.09 -14.23 -9.22
N SER A 100 3.41 -14.20 -9.04
CA SER A 100 4.18 -13.08 -8.47
C SER A 100 4.93 -12.29 -9.55
N VAL A 101 5.42 -12.98 -10.59
CA VAL A 101 6.10 -12.37 -11.74
C VAL A 101 5.54 -12.94 -13.03
N VAL A 102 5.16 -12.05 -13.96
CA VAL A 102 4.73 -12.43 -15.31
C VAL A 102 5.56 -11.74 -16.37
N ARG A 103 5.81 -12.44 -17.48
CA ARG A 103 6.51 -11.92 -18.66
C ARG A 103 5.57 -11.88 -19.85
N LEU A 104 5.46 -10.73 -20.50
CA LEU A 104 4.70 -10.62 -21.74
C LEU A 104 5.35 -11.43 -22.87
N LYS A 105 4.54 -12.11 -23.68
CA LYS A 105 5.05 -12.86 -24.84
C LYS A 105 5.48 -11.96 -25.99
N ARG A 106 4.83 -10.80 -26.13
CA ARG A 106 5.13 -9.81 -27.17
C ARG A 106 5.86 -8.63 -26.56
N PHE A 107 6.81 -8.10 -27.31
CA PHE A 107 7.54 -6.90 -26.91
C PHE A 107 6.61 -5.69 -26.92
N VAL A 108 6.60 -4.93 -25.82
CA VAL A 108 5.89 -3.66 -25.70
C VAL A 108 6.89 -2.53 -25.62
N ARG A 109 6.82 -1.59 -26.59
CA ARG A 109 7.60 -0.36 -26.56
C ARG A 109 6.91 0.65 -25.64
N VAL A 110 7.61 1.10 -24.60
CA VAL A 110 7.14 2.18 -23.72
C VAL A 110 7.85 3.47 -24.15
N PRO A 111 7.21 4.35 -24.94
CA PRO A 111 7.88 5.49 -25.57
C PRO A 111 8.32 6.56 -24.56
N TYR A 112 7.62 6.69 -23.44
CA TYR A 112 7.99 7.64 -22.38
C TYR A 112 7.84 6.97 -21.01
N ARG A 113 8.97 6.82 -20.30
CA ARG A 113 8.97 6.44 -18.89
C ARG A 113 8.98 7.74 -18.08
N GLY A 114 7.79 8.19 -17.66
CA GLY A 114 7.67 9.38 -16.82
C GLY A 114 8.47 9.27 -15.51
N PRO A 115 8.74 10.39 -14.83
CA PRO A 115 9.45 10.39 -13.56
C PRO A 115 8.70 9.55 -12.52
N VAL A 116 9.41 9.10 -11.49
CA VAL A 116 8.81 8.43 -10.33
C VAL A 116 7.73 9.37 -9.75
N PRO A 117 6.47 8.94 -9.61
CA PRO A 117 5.43 9.77 -9.01
C PRO A 117 5.78 10.13 -7.58
N LEU A 118 5.69 11.42 -7.23
CA LEU A 118 5.85 11.90 -5.87
C LEU A 118 4.60 11.50 -5.06
N THR A 119 4.66 10.34 -4.42
CA THR A 119 3.64 9.89 -3.46
C THR A 119 4.21 9.93 -2.06
N ARG A 120 3.36 10.03 -1.04
CA ARG A 120 3.80 9.99 0.36
C ARG A 120 4.60 8.71 0.66
N LYS A 121 4.15 7.56 0.16
CA LYS A 121 4.83 6.27 0.35
C LYS A 121 6.21 6.28 -0.30
N ALA A 122 6.28 6.80 -1.52
CA ALA A 122 7.53 6.98 -2.25
C ALA A 122 8.50 7.92 -1.51
N LEU A 123 8.02 9.06 -1.02
CA LEU A 123 8.83 10.00 -0.25
C LEU A 123 9.40 9.37 1.02
N PHE A 124 8.56 8.67 1.79
CA PHE A 124 8.99 8.01 3.02
C PHE A 124 9.99 6.90 2.73
N ALA A 125 9.82 6.18 1.61
CA ALA A 125 10.78 5.19 1.16
C ALA A 125 12.11 5.85 0.75
N ARG A 126 12.09 7.02 0.09
CA ARG A 126 13.32 7.77 -0.26
C ARG A 126 14.09 8.20 1.00
N ASP A 127 13.38 8.72 2.00
CA ASP A 127 13.98 9.30 3.21
C ASP A 127 14.19 8.25 4.33
N GLY A 128 14.09 6.95 4.02
CA GLY A 128 14.27 5.85 4.98
C GLY A 128 13.31 5.88 6.17
N GLY A 129 12.13 6.50 6.01
CA GLY A 129 11.16 6.71 7.08
C GLY A 129 11.63 7.68 8.19
N ARG A 130 12.70 8.44 7.94
CA ARG A 130 13.32 9.35 8.92
C ARG A 130 13.02 10.81 8.60
N CYS A 131 12.96 11.61 9.66
CA CYS A 131 12.81 13.05 9.59
C CYS A 131 14.10 13.64 9.02
N MET A 132 14.02 14.35 7.90
CA MET A 132 15.17 14.97 7.26
C MET A 132 15.81 16.11 8.07
N TYR A 133 15.11 16.59 9.10
CA TYR A 133 15.61 17.61 10.02
C TYR A 133 16.34 16.99 11.23
N CYS A 134 15.65 16.16 12.03
CA CYS A 134 16.20 15.63 13.28
C CYS A 134 16.70 14.17 13.22
N GLY A 135 16.36 13.41 12.18
CA GLY A 135 16.70 11.98 12.05
C GLY A 135 15.77 11.00 12.79
N GLY A 136 14.82 11.51 13.59
CA GLY A 136 13.78 10.70 14.24
C GLY A 136 12.75 10.13 13.27
N VAL A 137 11.73 9.42 13.76
CA VAL A 137 10.70 8.82 12.90
C VAL A 137 9.86 9.89 12.19
N ALA A 138 9.78 9.83 10.87
CA ALA A 138 8.93 10.72 10.08
C ALA A 138 7.46 10.29 10.15
N THR A 139 6.57 11.27 10.22
CA THR A 139 5.12 11.06 10.33
C THR A 139 4.32 12.02 9.45
N SER A 140 4.98 12.94 8.77
CA SER A 140 4.38 13.94 7.90
C SER A 140 5.28 14.25 6.71
N VAL A 141 4.68 14.89 5.72
CA VAL A 141 5.37 15.45 4.54
C VAL A 141 5.50 16.94 4.77
N ASP A 142 6.69 17.50 4.56
CA ASP A 142 6.95 18.93 4.66
C ASP A 142 7.59 19.47 3.38
N HIS A 143 7.34 20.75 3.10
CA HIS A 143 7.96 21.46 1.98
C HIS A 143 9.12 22.29 2.51
N VAL A 144 10.35 22.01 2.06
CA VAL A 144 11.57 22.72 2.45
C VAL A 144 11.41 24.24 2.31
N ILE A 145 10.93 24.66 1.14
CA ILE A 145 10.37 25.99 0.89
C ILE A 145 8.86 25.89 1.08
N PRO A 146 8.27 26.57 2.08
CA PRO A 146 6.83 26.54 2.31
C PRO A 146 6.01 26.98 1.09
N ARG A 147 4.83 26.39 0.91
CA ARG A 147 3.92 26.76 -0.20
C ARG A 147 3.52 28.23 -0.18
N SER A 148 3.34 28.80 1.02
CA SER A 148 3.06 30.24 1.21
C SER A 148 4.19 31.15 0.70
N ARG A 149 5.38 30.61 0.50
CA ARG A 149 6.56 31.31 -0.03
C ARG A 149 6.94 30.84 -1.45
N GLY A 150 5.99 30.26 -2.18
CA GLY A 150 6.18 29.84 -3.58
C GLY A 150 6.80 28.45 -3.77
N GLY A 151 6.99 27.68 -2.71
CA GLY A 151 7.54 26.33 -2.82
C GLY A 151 6.61 25.35 -3.55
N GLN A 152 7.16 24.63 -4.52
CA GLN A 152 6.43 23.65 -5.35
C GLN A 152 6.31 22.29 -4.67
N HIS A 153 5.28 21.51 -5.03
CA HIS A 153 5.16 20.11 -4.59
C HIS A 153 5.96 19.19 -5.52
N ALA A 154 7.28 19.23 -5.37
CA ALA A 154 8.23 18.52 -6.22
C ALA A 154 9.31 17.80 -5.40
N TRP A 155 9.97 16.81 -6.01
CA TRP A 155 10.95 15.95 -5.35
C TRP A 155 12.11 16.71 -4.70
N ASP A 156 12.47 17.86 -5.26
CA ASP A 156 13.53 18.77 -4.81
C ASP A 156 13.11 19.74 -3.70
N ASN A 157 11.83 19.76 -3.33
CA ASN A 157 11.29 20.64 -2.31
C ASN A 157 10.50 19.90 -1.23
N VAL A 158 10.28 18.60 -1.36
CA VAL A 158 9.45 17.82 -0.43
C VAL A 158 10.30 16.79 0.31
N VAL A 159 10.11 16.71 1.63
CA VAL A 159 10.85 15.83 2.54
C VAL A 159 9.94 15.18 3.59
N ALA A 160 10.36 14.02 4.10
CA ALA A 160 9.73 13.39 5.25
C ALA A 160 10.16 14.12 6.55
N ALA A 161 9.18 14.44 7.40
CA ALA A 161 9.39 15.17 8.65
C ALA A 161 8.58 14.56 9.79
N CYS A 162 9.10 14.65 11.02
CA CYS A 162 8.33 14.33 12.21
C CYS A 162 7.36 15.48 12.55
N ARG A 163 6.29 15.19 13.28
CA ARG A 163 5.28 16.19 13.68
C ARG A 163 5.89 17.40 14.40
N HIS A 164 6.83 17.18 15.31
CA HIS A 164 7.46 18.26 16.07
C HIS A 164 8.26 19.22 15.15
N CYS A 165 9.20 18.70 14.36
CA CYS A 165 9.99 19.53 13.44
C CYS A 165 9.11 20.23 12.40
N ASN A 166 8.11 19.53 11.87
CA ASN A 166 7.17 20.11 10.90
C ASN A 166 6.39 21.28 11.52
N HIS A 167 5.93 21.15 12.76
CA HIS A 167 5.23 22.21 13.48
C HIS A 167 6.15 23.39 13.83
N VAL A 168 7.38 23.12 14.29
CA VAL A 168 8.37 24.17 14.55
C VAL A 168 8.68 24.91 13.25
N LYS A 169 8.90 24.21 12.14
CA LYS A 169 9.23 24.88 10.88
C LYS A 169 8.06 25.72 10.36
N ALA A 170 6.84 25.17 10.35
CA ALA A 170 5.65 25.85 9.83
C ALA A 170 5.94 26.50 8.45
N ASP A 171 5.71 27.81 8.33
CA ASP A 171 5.92 28.62 7.13
C ASP A 171 7.29 29.32 7.09
N ARG A 172 8.23 28.92 7.96
CA ARG A 172 9.59 29.42 8.00
C ARG A 172 10.49 28.68 7.01
N GLN A 173 11.44 29.41 6.44
CA GLN A 173 12.52 28.86 5.63
C GLN A 173 13.64 28.34 6.54
N LEU A 174 14.38 27.33 6.07
CA LEU A 174 15.44 26.72 6.87
C LEU A 174 16.49 27.72 7.35
N ARG A 175 16.81 28.74 6.53
CA ARG A 175 17.75 29.81 6.92
C ARG A 175 17.29 30.62 8.14
N GLU A 176 15.98 30.82 8.30
CA GLU A 176 15.41 31.59 9.42
C GLU A 176 15.51 30.82 10.74
N LEU A 177 15.61 29.50 10.65
CA LEU A 177 15.79 28.59 11.78
C LEU A 177 17.26 28.25 12.04
N GLY A 178 18.18 28.69 11.17
CA GLY A 178 19.56 28.20 11.16
C GLY A 178 19.67 26.71 10.83
N TRP A 179 18.63 26.10 10.26
CA TRP A 179 18.61 24.68 9.93
C TRP A 179 19.30 24.41 8.60
N ARG A 180 19.90 23.23 8.49
CA ARG A 180 20.46 22.69 7.25
C ARG A 180 19.92 21.28 7.03
N LEU A 181 19.64 20.95 5.78
CA LEU A 181 19.29 19.58 5.43
C LEU A 181 20.53 18.70 5.46
N ARG A 182 20.35 17.45 5.88
CA ARG A 182 21.42 16.43 5.83
C ARG A 182 21.86 16.16 4.39
N HIS A 183 20.89 16.09 3.48
CA HIS A 183 21.10 15.93 2.04
C HIS A 183 20.09 16.77 1.27
N GLN A 184 20.47 17.25 0.09
CA GLN A 184 19.50 17.89 -0.79
C GLN A 184 18.48 16.85 -1.30
N PRO A 185 17.18 17.13 -1.19
CA PRO A 185 16.16 16.24 -1.71
C PRO A 185 16.26 16.22 -3.25
N ALA A 186 16.23 15.02 -3.81
CA ALA A 186 16.30 14.80 -5.24
C ALA A 186 15.32 13.68 -5.62
N PRO A 187 14.89 13.60 -6.89
CA PRO A 187 14.12 12.46 -7.34
C PRO A 187 14.98 11.19 -7.27
N PRO A 188 14.42 10.08 -6.79
CA PRO A 188 15.13 8.80 -6.82
C PRO A 188 15.36 8.34 -8.27
N SER A 189 16.51 7.75 -8.53
CA SER A 189 16.91 7.19 -9.83
C SER A 189 16.70 5.67 -9.90
N GLY A 190 16.62 5.13 -11.11
CA GLY A 190 16.56 3.69 -11.39
C GLY A 190 15.14 3.12 -11.61
N LEU A 191 15.01 2.14 -12.51
CA LEU A 191 13.72 1.49 -12.79
C LEU A 191 13.26 0.63 -11.62
N ALA A 192 14.19 0.01 -10.88
CA ALA A 192 13.85 -0.77 -9.69
C ALA A 192 13.17 0.12 -8.64
N TRP A 193 13.62 1.36 -8.47
CA TRP A 193 13.00 2.31 -7.54
C TRP A 193 11.54 2.57 -7.88
N ARG A 194 11.18 2.75 -9.17
CA ARG A 194 9.78 2.94 -9.59
C ARG A 194 8.84 1.83 -9.12
N ILE A 195 9.38 0.63 -8.92
CA ILE A 195 8.64 -0.55 -8.51
C ILE A 195 8.67 -0.67 -6.99
N ILE A 196 9.85 -0.73 -6.39
CA ILE A 196 10.03 -0.98 -4.96
C ILE A 196 9.66 0.23 -4.10
N GLY A 197 9.94 1.44 -4.58
CA GLY A 197 9.67 2.70 -3.87
C GLY A 197 8.18 3.04 -3.72
N THR A 198 7.31 2.44 -4.54
CA THR A 198 5.86 2.46 -4.31
C THR A 198 5.43 1.52 -3.18
N GLY A 199 6.39 0.79 -2.60
CA GLY A 199 6.29 -0.14 -1.49
C GLY A 199 5.49 -1.40 -1.78
N HIS A 200 5.48 -1.84 -3.03
CA HIS A 200 5.25 -3.23 -3.35
C HIS A 200 6.59 -3.96 -3.21
N ARG A 201 6.64 -4.95 -2.32
CA ARG A 201 7.86 -5.69 -2.01
C ARG A 201 7.52 -7.18 -1.98
N ASP A 202 7.89 -7.89 -3.03
CA ASP A 202 7.99 -9.34 -3.01
C ASP A 202 9.47 -9.68 -3.24
N PRO A 203 10.13 -10.43 -2.33
CA PRO A 203 11.53 -10.82 -2.49
C PRO A 203 11.80 -11.52 -3.83
N ARG A 204 10.81 -12.23 -4.39
CA ARG A 204 10.92 -12.92 -5.68
C ARG A 204 11.16 -11.98 -6.86
N TRP A 205 10.88 -10.69 -6.69
CA TRP A 205 11.10 -9.70 -7.74
C TRP A 205 12.57 -9.28 -7.85
N LEU A 206 13.34 -9.43 -6.78
CA LEU A 206 14.69 -8.90 -6.68
C LEU A 206 15.60 -9.36 -7.83
N PRO A 207 15.67 -10.65 -8.20
CA PRO A 207 16.53 -11.11 -9.31
C PRO A 207 16.26 -10.40 -10.63
N TYR A 208 15.00 -10.04 -10.90
CA TYR A 208 14.58 -9.37 -12.13
C TYR A 208 14.82 -7.85 -12.11
N LEU A 209 14.98 -7.28 -10.92
CA LEU A 209 15.20 -5.85 -10.72
C LEU A 209 16.68 -5.51 -10.51
N GLN A 210 17.54 -6.48 -10.20
CA GLN A 210 18.97 -6.27 -9.93
C GLN A 210 19.69 -5.45 -11.01
N PRO A 211 19.55 -5.75 -12.32
CA PRO A 211 20.20 -4.97 -13.38
C PRO A 211 19.74 -3.50 -13.45
N TYR A 212 18.71 -3.13 -12.69
CA TYR A 212 18.07 -1.82 -12.71
C TYR A 212 18.21 -1.06 -11.39
N GLY A 213 19.19 -1.43 -10.55
CA GLY A 213 19.54 -0.74 -9.31
C GLY A 213 18.68 -1.13 -8.11
N ALA A 214 18.29 -2.40 -8.00
CA ALA A 214 17.44 -2.86 -6.90
C ALA A 214 18.15 -2.80 -5.54
N GLU A 215 19.44 -3.14 -5.49
CA GLU A 215 20.25 -3.03 -4.27
C GLU A 215 20.30 -1.59 -3.75
N ASP A 216 20.67 -0.63 -4.60
CA ASP A 216 20.69 0.80 -4.25
C ASP A 216 19.31 1.29 -3.79
N ALA A 217 18.25 0.83 -4.47
CA ALA A 217 16.89 1.18 -4.10
C ALA A 217 16.53 0.61 -2.71
N MET A 218 16.85 -0.67 -2.45
CA MET A 218 16.56 -1.31 -1.16
C MET A 218 17.37 -0.70 -0.01
N ALA A 219 18.68 -0.50 -0.21
CA ALA A 219 19.57 0.13 0.76
C ALA A 219 19.01 1.48 1.25
N ARG A 220 18.65 2.36 0.31
CA ARG A 220 18.04 3.67 0.64
C ARG A 220 16.71 3.53 1.35
N ILE A 221 15.89 2.59 0.93
CA ILE A 221 14.55 2.37 1.45
C ILE A 221 14.56 1.81 2.87
N ASP A 222 15.49 0.90 3.17
CA ASP A 222 15.61 0.30 4.51
C ASP A 222 16.36 1.22 5.48
N GLY A 223 16.75 2.41 5.02
CA GLY A 223 17.56 3.35 5.81
C GLY A 223 18.97 2.80 6.09
N ILE A 224 19.40 1.80 5.31
CA ILE A 224 20.73 1.20 5.32
C ILE A 224 21.48 1.86 4.17
N SER A 225 21.95 3.07 4.33
CA SER A 225 22.98 3.62 3.44
C SER A 225 23.99 4.37 4.29
N ALA A 226 25.25 4.03 4.01
CA ALA A 226 26.48 4.44 4.69
C ALA A 226 26.61 5.95 4.89
#